data_AF-A0A1V4RI94-F1
#
_entry.id   AF-A0A1V4RI94-F1
#
_cell.length_a   1.000
_cell.length_b   1.000
_cell.length_c   1.000
_cell.angle_alpha   90.00
_cell.angle_beta   90.00
_cell.angle_gamma   90.00
#
_symmetry.space_group_name_H-M   'P 1'
#
loop_
_entity.id
_entity.type
_entity.pdbx_description
1 polymer ?
#
loop_
_entity_poly.entity_id
_entity_poly.type
_entity_poly.pdbx_seq_one_letter_code
_entity_poly.pdbx_strand_id
1 'polypeptide(L)'
;MRNQGLILALDKQKRRLRTLQENMKRLGVQIIQTKAEDALNFTSEPFDRVLVDAPCSGSGTFCRRADAVYWSTVPAVLNPRRTRWW
;
A
#
# COMPACT_ATOMS: atom_id res chain seq x y z
N MET A 1 17.51 -4.36 -8.78
CA MET A 1 18.68 -3.45 -8.75
C MET A 1 19.93 -4.08 -8.13
N ARG A 2 20.13 -5.42 -8.18
CA ARG A 2 21.31 -6.13 -7.62
C ARG A 2 21.76 -5.64 -6.23
N ASN A 3 20.81 -5.24 -5.38
CA ASN A 3 21.04 -4.65 -4.05
C ASN A 3 22.02 -3.44 -4.05
N GLN A 4 21.94 -2.60 -5.08
CA GLN A 4 22.70 -1.36 -5.22
C GLN A 4 21.77 -0.15 -5.30
N GLY A 5 22.22 0.98 -4.76
CA GLY A 5 21.45 2.24 -4.68
C GLY A 5 20.64 2.36 -3.40
N LEU A 6 19.64 3.24 -3.44
CA LEU A 6 18.73 3.52 -2.32
C LEU A 6 17.29 3.54 -2.82
N ILE A 7 16.38 2.93 -2.07
CA ILE A 7 14.94 2.98 -2.29
C ILE A 7 14.29 3.49 -1.01
N LEU A 8 13.52 4.56 -1.09
CA LEU A 8 12.66 4.99 0.00
C LEU A 8 11.26 4.41 -0.20
N ALA A 9 10.85 3.51 0.70
CA ALA A 9 9.49 2.96 0.75
C ALA A 9 8.65 3.72 1.77
N LEU A 10 7.64 4.44 1.28
CA LEU A 10 6.78 5.30 2.09
C LEU A 10 5.35 4.76 2.10
N ASP A 11 4.77 4.55 3.29
CA ASP A 11 3.36 4.18 3.45
C ASP A 11 2.86 4.65 4.81
N LYS A 12 1.66 5.26 4.86
CA LYS A 12 1.05 5.72 6.12
C LYS A 12 0.75 4.57 7.10
N GLN A 13 0.54 3.36 6.59
CA GLN A 13 0.20 2.19 7.40
C GLN A 13 1.46 1.47 7.88
N LYS A 14 1.86 1.74 9.13
CA LYS A 14 2.99 1.07 9.81
C LYS A 14 2.95 -0.46 9.72
N ARG A 15 1.74 -1.07 9.68
CA ARG A 15 1.59 -2.53 9.54
C ARG A 15 2.15 -3.05 8.21
N ARG A 16 1.88 -2.35 7.10
CA ARG A 16 2.39 -2.72 5.77
C ARG A 16 3.91 -2.62 5.72
N LEU A 17 4.47 -1.58 6.32
CA LEU A 17 5.92 -1.40 6.41
C LEU A 17 6.60 -2.49 7.25
N ARG A 18 5.97 -2.98 8.33
CA ARG A 18 6.50 -4.13 9.08
C ARG A 18 6.60 -5.37 8.22
N THR A 19 5.53 -5.70 7.49
CA THR A 19 5.54 -6.83 6.54
C THR A 19 6.61 -6.64 5.46
N LEU A 20 6.81 -5.41 4.97
CA LEU A 20 7.89 -5.10 4.04
C LEU A 20 9.27 -5.37 4.67
N GLN A 21 9.51 -4.92 5.90
CA GLN A 21 10.77 -5.15 6.62
C GLN A 21 11.05 -6.65 6.85
N GLU A 22 10.02 -7.43 7.21
CA GLU A 22 10.13 -8.89 7.35
C GLU A 22 10.51 -9.55 6.00
N ASN A 23 9.87 -9.12 4.92
CA ASN A 23 10.19 -9.60 3.57
C ASN A 23 11.61 -9.20 3.14
N MET A 24 12.04 -7.98 3.45
CA MET A 24 13.41 -7.52 3.19
C MET A 24 14.43 -8.42 3.89
N LYS A 25 14.23 -8.72 5.18
CA LYS A 25 15.09 -9.64 5.95
C LYS A 25 15.11 -11.03 5.33
N ARG A 26 13.93 -11.58 5.00
CA ARG A 26 13.79 -12.92 4.41
C ARG A 26 14.46 -13.03 3.04
N LEU A 27 14.44 -11.96 2.25
CA LEU A 27 14.96 -11.93 0.88
C LEU A 27 16.40 -11.37 0.80
N GLY A 28 16.98 -10.92 1.92
CA GLY A 28 18.32 -10.33 1.96
C GLY A 28 18.42 -8.96 1.27
N VAL A 29 17.33 -8.21 1.16
CA VAL A 29 17.31 -6.87 0.53
C VAL A 29 17.72 -5.83 1.56
N GLN A 30 18.74 -5.01 1.24
CA GLN A 30 19.36 -4.07 2.18
C GLN A 30 19.25 -2.60 1.72
N ILE A 31 18.89 -2.35 0.47
CA ILE A 31 18.83 -1.00 -0.10
C ILE A 31 17.55 -0.22 0.18
N ILE A 32 16.58 -0.80 0.89
CA ILE A 32 15.28 -0.18 1.13
C ILE A 32 15.26 0.47 2.52
N GLN A 33 14.94 1.75 2.59
CA GLN A 33 14.61 2.47 3.82
C GLN A 33 13.10 2.67 3.89
N THR A 34 12.49 2.44 5.06
CA THR A 34 11.04 2.57 5.24
C THR A 34 10.70 3.83 6.03
N LYS A 35 9.74 4.63 5.56
CA LYS A 35 9.22 5.80 6.28
C LYS A 35 7.69 5.72 6.41
N ALA A 36 7.20 5.88 7.64
CA ALA A 36 5.77 5.84 7.92
C ALA A 36 5.17 7.24 7.89
N GLU A 37 4.64 7.66 6.75
CA GLU A 37 4.12 9.01 6.54
C GLU A 37 3.06 9.02 5.43
N ASP A 38 2.21 10.04 5.40
CA ASP A 38 1.30 10.25 4.28
C ASP A 38 2.06 10.86 3.09
N ALA A 39 1.95 10.22 1.92
CA ALA A 39 2.63 10.66 0.70
C ALA A 39 2.19 12.07 0.27
N LEU A 40 0.98 12.50 0.63
CA LEU A 40 0.49 13.86 0.33
C LEU A 40 1.19 14.95 1.13
N ASN A 41 1.75 14.61 2.30
CA ASN A 41 2.44 15.55 3.18
C ASN A 41 3.97 15.35 3.14
N PHE A 42 4.45 14.42 2.32
CA PHE A 42 5.86 14.06 2.27
C PHE A 42 6.62 15.02 1.36
N THR A 43 7.58 15.72 1.95
CA THR A 43 8.53 16.57 1.23
C THR A 43 9.91 15.93 1.23
N SER A 44 10.57 15.91 0.09
CA SER A 44 11.93 15.42 -0.06
C SER A 44 12.67 16.13 -1.18
N GLU A 45 13.98 15.91 -1.22
CA GLU A 45 14.76 16.14 -2.44
C GLU A 45 14.20 15.30 -3.60
N PRO A 46 14.43 15.72 -4.87
CA PRO A 46 14.02 14.96 -6.04
C PRO A 46 14.63 13.56 -6.06
N PHE A 47 13.84 12.59 -6.51
CA PHE A 47 14.32 11.23 -6.80
C PHE A 47 14.55 11.08 -8.30
N ASP A 48 15.53 10.23 -8.68
CA ASP A 48 15.76 9.88 -10.08
C ASP A 48 14.52 9.25 -10.74
N ARG A 49 13.78 8.46 -9.96
CA ARG A 49 12.57 7.75 -10.39
C ARG A 49 11.62 7.58 -9.21
N VAL A 50 10.31 7.61 -9.50
CA VAL A 50 9.25 7.40 -8.51
C VAL A 50 8.28 6.34 -9.02
N LEU A 51 7.92 5.39 -8.16
CA LEU A 51 6.86 4.42 -8.39
C LEU A 51 5.72 4.71 -7.42
N VAL A 52 4.51 4.93 -7.95
CA VAL A 52 3.31 5.20 -7.15
C VAL A 52 2.34 4.03 -7.28
N ASP A 53 2.10 3.34 -6.17
CA ASP A 53 0.99 2.38 -6.04
C ASP A 53 -0.20 3.10 -5.39
N ALA A 54 -1.04 3.70 -6.23
CA ALA A 54 -2.17 4.49 -5.76
C ALA A 54 -3.30 3.59 -5.24
N PRO A 55 -3.99 3.96 -4.14
CA PRO A 55 -5.19 3.26 -3.71
C PRO A 55 -6.24 3.34 -4.82
N CYS A 56 -6.65 2.18 -5.33
CA CYS A 56 -7.65 2.06 -6.38
C CYS A 56 -8.85 1.22 -5.89
N SER A 57 -9.91 1.14 -6.69
CA SER A 57 -11.10 0.32 -6.39
C SER A 57 -10.79 -1.19 -6.29
N GLY A 58 -9.65 -1.63 -6.81
CA GLY A 58 -9.22 -3.03 -6.76
C GLY A 58 -9.97 -3.95 -7.72
N SER A 59 -10.73 -3.40 -8.68
CA SER A 59 -11.55 -4.17 -9.64
C SER A 59 -10.76 -5.25 -10.39
N GLY A 60 -9.51 -4.97 -10.76
CA GLY A 60 -8.60 -5.93 -11.41
C GLY A 60 -8.25 -7.16 -10.55
N THR A 61 -8.61 -7.17 -9.27
CA THR A 61 -8.41 -8.31 -8.36
C THR A 61 -9.69 -9.11 -8.08
N PHE A 62 -10.79 -8.82 -8.78
CA PHE A 62 -12.10 -9.46 -8.56
C PHE A 62 -12.01 -10.99 -8.50
N CYS A 63 -11.33 -11.64 -9.46
CA CYS A 63 -11.22 -13.11 -9.47
C CYS A 63 -10.52 -13.69 -8.23
N ARG A 64 -9.64 -12.92 -7.57
CA ARG A 64 -8.91 -13.36 -6.36
C ARG A 64 -9.56 -12.91 -5.06
N ARG A 65 -10.32 -11.81 -5.09
CA ARG A 65 -10.90 -11.16 -3.91
C ARG A 65 -12.32 -10.67 -4.18
N ALA A 66 -13.16 -11.55 -4.73
CA ALA A 66 -14.50 -11.21 -5.22
C ALA A 66 -15.36 -10.54 -4.14
N ASP A 67 -15.42 -11.10 -2.93
CA ASP A 67 -16.20 -10.53 -1.81
C ASP A 67 -15.72 -9.10 -1.46
N ALA A 68 -14.41 -8.91 -1.29
CA ALA A 68 -13.85 -7.62 -0.88
C ALA A 68 -14.03 -6.53 -1.96
N VAL A 69 -13.88 -6.89 -3.24
CA VAL A 69 -14.05 -5.97 -4.38
C VAL A 69 -15.52 -5.66 -4.62
N TYR A 70 -16.40 -6.64 -4.45
CA TYR A 70 -17.84 -6.43 -4.57
C TYR A 70 -18.30 -5.42 -3.53
N TRP A 71 -18.03 -5.65 -2.24
CA TRP A 71 -18.48 -4.74 -1.18
C TRP A 71 -17.81 -3.36 -1.18
N SER A 72 -16.64 -3.19 -1.82
CA SER A 72 -16.01 -1.88 -1.99
C SER A 72 -16.61 -1.07 -3.15
N THR A 73 -17.28 -1.73 -4.09
CA THR A 73 -17.90 -1.08 -5.26
C THR A 73 -19.40 -0.83 -5.09
N VAL A 74 -20.08 -1.58 -4.22
CA VAL A 74 -21.49 -1.29 -3.90
C VAL A 74 -21.61 0.05 -3.16
N PRO A 75 -22.55 0.94 -3.57
CA PRO A 75 -22.85 2.17 -2.83
C PRO A 75 -23.13 1.88 -1.35
N ALA A 76 -22.60 2.74 -0.46
CA ALA A 76 -22.68 2.51 0.99
C ALA A 76 -24.12 2.34 1.50
N VAL A 77 -25.09 3.01 0.87
CA VAL A 77 -26.52 2.92 1.21
C VAL A 77 -27.13 1.53 0.96
N LEU A 78 -26.51 0.73 0.08
CA LEU A 78 -26.93 -0.64 -0.24
C LEU A 78 -26.01 -1.70 0.38
N ASN A 79 -25.02 -1.28 1.18
CA ASN A 79 -24.05 -2.19 1.78
C ASN A 79 -24.42 -2.48 3.25
N PRO A 80 -25.07 -3.62 3.55
CA PRO A 80 -25.50 -3.97 4.90
C PRO A 80 -24.33 -4.14 5.89
N ARG A 81 -23.09 -4.32 5.40
CA ARG A 81 -21.88 -4.39 6.26
C ARG A 81 -21.34 -3.01 6.67
N ARG A 82 -21.81 -1.92 6.05
CA ARG A 82 -21.42 -0.52 6.35
C ARG A 82 -22.54 0.29 6.99
N THR A 83 -23.81 -0.07 6.79
CA THR A 83 -24.92 0.49 7.56
C THR A 83 -24.92 -0.12 8.95
N ARG A 84 -24.11 0.46 9.83
CA ARG A 84 -24.26 0.28 11.27
C ARG A 84 -25.41 1.18 11.71
N TRP A 85 -26.62 0.63 11.74
CA TRP A 85 -27.62 1.12 12.68
C TRP A 85 -27.16 0.56 14.03
N TRP A 86 -27.05 1.43 15.05
CA TRP A 86 -26.48 1.23 16.40
C TRP A 86 -24.95 1.02 16.50
#